data_AF-A0A7S2W0F7-F1
#
_entry.id   AF-A0A7S2W0F7-F1
#
_cell.length_a   1.000
_cell.length_b   1.000
_cell.length_c   1.000
_cell.angle_alpha   90.00
_cell.angle_beta   90.00
_cell.angle_gamma   90.00
#
_symmetry.space_group_name_H-M   'P 1'
#
loop_
_entity.id
_entity.type
_entity.pdbx_description
1 polymer ?
#
loop_
_entity_poly.entity_id
_entity_poly.type
_entity_poly.pdbx_seq_one_letter_code
_entity_poly.pdbx_strand_id
1 'polypeptide(L)'
;IDVDVPETLDAAYILEKSPTGKGPLLELPNGGGVIFESYTIARYIAKIRGDTGLMGKNLMEGAIIDSWLDWCANTLEIPTCIWWYPVAGYTSFQLSAYEMAKADVTRALTTLNHCLKNKIYLVGDQITLADIT
;
A
#
# COMPACT_ATOMS: atom_id res chain seq x y z
N ILE A 1 -10.43 -4.09 17.27
CA ILE A 1 -8.98 -4.38 17.24
C ILE A 1 -8.37 -3.15 17.86
N ASP A 2 -7.81 -3.26 19.05
CA ASP A 2 -7.04 -2.18 19.64
C ASP A 2 -5.65 -2.21 19.01
N VAL A 3 -5.26 -1.11 18.39
CA VAL A 3 -3.95 -0.93 17.77
C VAL A 3 -3.23 0.14 18.56
N ASP A 4 -2.09 -0.22 19.15
CA ASP A 4 -1.19 0.73 19.77
C ASP A 4 -0.21 1.25 18.71
N VAL A 5 -0.08 2.57 18.61
CA VAL A 5 0.81 3.23 17.65
C VAL A 5 1.78 4.08 18.44
N PRO A 6 3.09 3.74 18.44
CA PRO A 6 4.09 4.52 19.15
C PRO A 6 4.10 5.98 18.68
N GLU A 7 4.22 6.93 19.62
CA GLU A 7 4.30 8.36 19.30
C GLU A 7 5.58 8.73 18.53
N THR A 8 6.64 7.93 18.67
CA THR A 8 7.94 8.16 18.04
C THR A 8 8.46 6.92 17.34
N LEU A 9 9.12 7.13 16.20
CA LEU A 9 9.81 6.08 15.46
C LEU A 9 11.19 5.79 16.09
N ASP A 10 11.39 4.58 16.61
CA ASP A 10 12.69 4.12 17.09
C ASP A 10 13.41 3.31 15.98
N ALA A 11 14.50 3.88 15.46
CA ALA A 11 15.29 3.25 14.41
C ALA A 11 16.04 2.01 14.87
N ALA A 12 16.51 1.96 16.13
CA ALA A 12 17.18 0.79 16.67
C ALA A 12 16.18 -0.36 16.81
N TYR A 13 14.97 -0.04 17.26
CA TYR A 13 13.87 -0.99 17.34
C TYR A 13 13.50 -1.58 15.98
N ILE A 14 13.35 -0.74 14.95
CA ILE A 14 13.07 -1.23 13.58
C ILE A 14 14.20 -2.10 13.06
N LEU A 15 15.46 -1.71 13.28
CA LEU A 15 16.60 -2.49 12.82
C LEU A 15 16.69 -3.86 13.51
N GLU A 16 16.30 -3.94 14.78
CA GLU A 16 16.25 -5.19 15.54
C GLU A 16 15.11 -6.11 15.07
N LYS A 17 13.90 -5.56 14.88
CA LYS A 17 12.68 -6.35 14.63
C LYS A 17 12.41 -6.62 13.15
N SER A 18 12.80 -5.72 12.26
CA SER A 18 12.52 -5.84 10.84
C SER A 18 13.52 -6.77 10.15
N PRO A 19 13.06 -7.82 9.45
CA PRO A 19 13.93 -8.64 8.62
C PRO A 19 14.64 -7.85 7.50
N THR A 20 14.11 -6.69 7.12
CA THR A 20 14.64 -5.84 6.03
C THR A 20 15.23 -4.52 6.54
N GLY A 21 15.23 -4.29 7.85
CA GLY A 21 15.64 -3.03 8.46
C GLY A 21 14.72 -1.85 8.13
N LYS A 22 13.49 -2.10 7.66
CA LYS A 22 12.51 -1.09 7.26
C LYS A 22 11.18 -1.28 7.97
N GLY A 23 10.49 -0.18 8.22
CA GLY A 23 9.06 -0.18 8.58
C GLY A 23 8.16 0.00 7.35
N PRO A 24 6.83 -0.11 7.51
CA PRO A 24 6.13 -0.38 8.77
C PRO A 24 6.23 -1.84 9.23
N LEU A 25 6.01 -2.06 10.53
CA LEU A 25 5.91 -3.38 11.18
C LEU A 25 4.58 -3.47 11.93
N LEU A 26 3.98 -4.66 11.95
CA LEU A 26 2.86 -5.01 12.83
C LEU A 26 3.30 -6.16 13.74
N GLU A 27 3.31 -5.90 15.03
CA GLU A 27 3.59 -6.91 16.04
C GLU A 27 2.29 -7.50 16.58
N LEU A 28 2.22 -8.83 16.62
CA LEU A 28 1.06 -9.52 17.14
C LEU A 28 1.21 -9.76 18.65
N PRO A 29 0.11 -9.66 19.42
CA PRO A 29 0.15 -9.83 20.87
C PRO A 29 0.64 -11.23 21.26
N ASN A 30 1.10 -11.37 22.50
CA ASN A 30 1.52 -12.63 23.11
C ASN A 30 2.62 -13.38 22.33
N GLY A 31 3.52 -12.64 21.68
CA GLY A 31 4.61 -13.22 20.90
C GLY A 31 4.15 -13.86 19.59
N GLY A 32 3.02 -13.41 19.02
CA GLY A 32 2.47 -13.93 17.76
C GLY A 32 3.31 -13.64 16.50
N GLY A 33 4.46 -12.98 16.66
CA GLY A 33 5.39 -12.66 15.58
C GLY A 33 5.22 -11.23 15.03
N VAL A 34 6.04 -10.93 14.02
CA VAL A 34 6.10 -9.62 13.34
C VAL A 34 5.72 -9.80 11.88
N ILE A 35 4.81 -8.96 11.38
CA ILE A 35 4.45 -8.84 9.96
C ILE A 35 5.08 -7.56 9.43
N PHE A 36 5.74 -7.62 8.27
CA PHE A 36 6.36 -6.49 7.59
C PHE A 36 5.78 -6.32 6.18
N GLU A 37 6.10 -5.21 5.52
CA GLU A 37 5.47 -4.69 4.30
C GLU A 37 4.05 -4.13 4.52
N SER A 38 3.83 -2.87 4.17
CA SER A 38 2.57 -2.14 4.36
C SER A 38 1.37 -2.88 3.74
N TYR A 39 1.49 -3.30 2.48
CA TYR A 39 0.45 -4.05 1.77
C TYR A 39 0.14 -5.41 2.43
N THR A 40 1.15 -6.07 3.01
CA THR A 40 0.95 -7.35 3.71
C THR A 40 0.25 -7.15 5.05
N ILE A 41 0.65 -6.13 5.81
CA ILE A 41 -0.03 -5.72 7.05
C ILE A 41 -1.49 -5.38 6.76
N ALA A 42 -1.75 -4.61 5.70
CA ALA A 42 -3.09 -4.21 5.30
C ALA A 42 -3.97 -5.43 4.95
N ARG A 43 -3.44 -6.38 4.17
CA ARG A 43 -4.11 -7.67 3.87
C ARG A 43 -4.41 -8.47 5.13
N TYR A 44 -3.46 -8.54 6.07
CA TYR A 44 -3.65 -9.29 7.31
C TYR A 44 -4.80 -8.68 8.15
N ILE A 45 -4.80 -7.36 8.35
CA ILE A 45 -5.85 -6.65 9.10
C ILE A 45 -7.22 -6.86 8.43
N ALA A 46 -7.29 -6.71 7.10
CA ALA A 46 -8.53 -6.94 6.35
C ALA A 46 -9.06 -8.37 6.52
N LYS A 47 -8.16 -9.37 6.53
CA LYS A 47 -8.53 -10.79 6.70
C LYS A 47 -8.97 -11.15 8.13
N ILE A 48 -8.48 -10.47 9.17
CA ILE A 48 -8.98 -10.67 10.55
C ILE A 48 -10.47 -10.32 10.64
N ARG A 49 -10.91 -9.28 9.93
CA ARG A 49 -12.31 -8.85 9.84
C ARG A 49 -12.92 -9.23 8.50
N GLY A 50 -12.87 -10.53 8.17
CA GLY A 50 -13.45 -11.06 6.93
C GLY A 50 -14.95 -10.75 6.75
N ASP A 51 -15.66 -10.45 7.84
CA ASP A 51 -17.06 -10.00 7.85
C ASP A 51 -17.27 -8.63 7.18
N THR A 52 -16.22 -7.80 7.08
CA THR A 52 -16.29 -6.48 6.43
C THR A 52 -16.30 -6.56 4.91
N GLY A 53 -15.85 -7.68 4.33
CA GLY A 53 -15.75 -7.86 2.88
C GLY A 53 -14.66 -7.02 2.19
N LEU A 54 -13.68 -6.49 2.93
CA LEU A 54 -12.54 -5.73 2.38
C LEU A 54 -11.67 -6.55 1.40
N MET A 55 -11.69 -7.88 1.51
CA MET A 55 -10.99 -8.81 0.62
C MET A 55 -11.90 -9.43 -0.46
N GLY A 56 -13.07 -8.82 -0.70
CA GLY A 56 -14.06 -9.33 -1.65
C GLY A 56 -14.90 -10.49 -1.09
N LYS A 57 -15.91 -10.90 -1.86
CA LYS A 57 -16.92 -11.91 -1.46
C LYS A 57 -16.55 -13.32 -1.89
N ASN A 58 -15.62 -13.47 -2.82
CA ASN A 58 -15.24 -14.74 -3.41
C ASN A 58 -13.77 -14.71 -3.87
N LEU A 59 -13.25 -15.88 -4.26
CA LEU A 59 -11.86 -16.05 -4.69
C LEU A 59 -11.48 -15.14 -5.87
N MET A 60 -12.41 -14.93 -6.81
CA MET A 60 -12.16 -14.10 -7.99
C MET A 60 -12.00 -12.62 -7.59
N GLU A 61 -12.93 -12.09 -6.79
CA GLU A 61 -12.82 -10.71 -6.30
C GLU A 61 -11.55 -10.50 -5.48
N GLY A 62 -11.22 -11.45 -4.60
CA GLY A 62 -9.97 -11.41 -3.83
C GLY A 62 -8.72 -11.36 -4.71
N ALA A 63 -8.66 -12.17 -5.78
CA ALA A 63 -7.54 -12.15 -6.72
C ALA A 63 -7.44 -10.82 -7.50
N ILE A 64 -8.57 -10.22 -7.88
CA ILE A 64 -8.57 -8.90 -8.54
C ILE A 64 -8.13 -7.81 -7.56
N ILE A 65 -8.53 -7.89 -6.29
CA ILE A 65 -8.06 -6.98 -5.23
C ILE A 65 -6.55 -7.10 -5.09
N ASP A 66 -6.02 -8.30 -4.91
CA ASP A 66 -4.56 -8.55 -4.83
C ASP A 66 -3.83 -8.01 -6.08
N SER A 67 -4.43 -8.15 -7.26
CA SER A 67 -3.85 -7.58 -8.51
C SER A 67 -3.71 -6.06 -8.46
N TRP A 68 -4.67 -5.35 -7.87
CA TRP A 68 -4.59 -3.89 -7.72
C TRP A 68 -3.57 -3.47 -6.66
N LEU A 69 -3.47 -4.20 -5.54
CA LEU A 69 -2.45 -3.96 -4.52
C LEU A 69 -1.05 -4.10 -5.11
N ASP A 70 -0.79 -5.23 -5.78
CA ASP A 70 0.51 -5.51 -6.39
C ASP A 70 0.82 -4.52 -7.52
N TRP A 71 -0.19 -4.14 -8.32
CA TRP A 71 -0.03 -3.13 -9.35
C TRP A 71 0.30 -1.75 -8.75
N CYS A 72 -0.37 -1.34 -7.67
CA CYS A 72 -0.12 -0.07 -7.01
C CYS A 72 1.32 0.02 -6.49
N ALA A 73 1.75 -1.00 -5.72
CA ALA A 73 3.09 -1.08 -5.15
C ALA A 73 4.20 -1.02 -6.22
N ASN A 74 3.99 -1.68 -7.36
CA ASN A 74 5.03 -1.79 -8.40
C ASN A 74 4.95 -0.72 -9.49
N THR A 75 3.78 -0.13 -9.73
CA THR A 75 3.54 0.72 -10.91
C THR A 75 3.20 2.16 -10.55
N LEU A 76 2.50 2.40 -9.43
CA LEU A 76 2.06 3.74 -9.05
C LEU A 76 2.93 4.33 -7.93
N GLU A 77 3.21 3.56 -6.88
CA GLU A 77 3.89 4.06 -5.68
C GLU A 77 5.31 4.52 -5.96
N ILE A 78 6.13 3.68 -6.62
CA ILE A 78 7.53 3.97 -6.92
C ILE A 78 7.70 5.28 -7.71
N PRO A 79 7.05 5.48 -8.88
CA PRO A 79 7.19 6.73 -9.61
C PRO A 79 6.58 7.92 -8.85
N THR A 80 5.53 7.72 -8.04
CA THR A 80 5.01 8.78 -7.17
C THR A 80 6.06 9.25 -6.16
N CYS A 81 6.79 8.33 -5.54
CA CYS A 81 7.91 8.65 -4.64
C CYS A 81 9.02 9.43 -5.36
N ILE A 82 9.44 8.98 -6.55
CA ILE A 82 10.49 9.64 -7.34
C ILE A 82 10.06 11.05 -7.77
N TRP A 83 8.77 11.22 -8.09
CA TRP A 83 8.22 12.51 -8.46
C TRP A 83 8.11 13.47 -7.28
N TRP A 84 7.63 13.01 -6.12
CA TRP A 84 7.28 13.88 -5.00
C TRP A 84 8.42 14.11 -3.98
N TYR A 85 9.21 13.09 -3.64
CA TYR A 85 10.25 13.19 -2.59
C TYR A 85 11.29 14.30 -2.83
N PRO A 86 11.76 14.56 -4.07
CA PRO A 86 12.67 15.68 -4.30
C PRO A 86 12.05 17.05 -4.05
N VAL A 87 10.75 17.19 -4.33
CA VAL A 87 9.99 18.43 -4.10
C VAL A 87 9.75 18.65 -2.60
N ALA A 88 9.54 17.56 -1.85
CA ALA A 88 9.41 17.57 -0.41
C ALA A 88 10.76 17.73 0.34
N GLY A 89 11.89 17.67 -0.36
CA GLY A 89 13.22 17.80 0.23
C GLY A 89 13.77 16.51 0.87
N TYR A 90 13.13 15.36 0.65
CA TYR A 90 13.59 14.07 1.19
C TYR A 90 14.73 13.44 0.38
N THR A 91 14.82 13.77 -0.91
CA THR A 91 15.85 13.23 -1.82
C THR A 91 16.39 14.32 -2.73
N SER A 92 17.53 14.06 -3.39
CA SER A 92 18.10 14.99 -4.36
C SER A 92 17.26 15.06 -5.65
N PHE A 93 17.09 16.25 -6.20
CA PHE A 93 16.38 16.44 -7.47
C PHE A 93 17.22 15.99 -8.67
N GLN A 94 16.64 15.12 -9.51
CA GLN A 94 17.20 14.72 -10.80
C GLN A 94 16.16 14.87 -11.91
N LEU A 95 16.40 15.81 -12.84
CA LEU A 95 15.42 16.21 -13.85
C LEU A 95 14.91 15.05 -14.71
N SER A 96 15.82 14.20 -15.22
CA SER A 96 15.44 13.07 -16.08
C SER A 96 14.52 12.08 -15.35
N ALA A 97 14.90 11.66 -14.13
CA ALA A 97 14.10 10.74 -13.33
C ALA A 97 12.74 11.36 -12.94
N TYR A 98 12.73 12.66 -12.62
CA TYR A 98 11.52 13.40 -12.28
C TYR A 98 10.52 13.49 -13.44
N GLU A 99 10.99 13.80 -14.65
CA GLU A 99 10.17 13.85 -15.87
C GLU A 99 9.60 12.46 -16.22
N MET A 100 10.44 11.41 -16.16
CA MET A 100 9.99 10.03 -16.38
C MET A 100 8.93 9.62 -15.36
N ALA A 101 9.16 9.89 -14.07
CA ALA A 101 8.23 9.57 -13.00
C ALA A 101 6.87 10.26 -13.20
N LYS A 102 6.85 11.53 -13.63
CA LYS A 102 5.59 12.23 -13.97
C LYS A 102 4.84 11.54 -15.10
N ALA A 103 5.53 11.12 -16.16
CA ALA A 103 4.90 10.41 -17.26
C ALA A 103 4.33 9.06 -16.80
N ASP A 104 5.06 8.34 -15.94
CA ASP A 104 4.65 7.05 -15.40
C ASP A 104 3.41 7.16 -14.50
N VAL A 105 3.41 8.14 -13.57
CA VAL A 105 2.24 8.45 -12.75
C VAL A 105 1.05 8.84 -13.61
N THR A 106 1.25 9.66 -14.64
CA THR A 106 0.18 10.06 -15.57
C THR A 106 -0.44 8.84 -16.26
N ARG A 107 0.38 7.89 -16.72
CA ARG A 107 -0.11 6.63 -17.33
C ARG A 107 -0.87 5.78 -16.32
N ALA A 108 -0.35 5.63 -15.10
CA ALA A 108 -0.99 4.88 -14.04
C ALA A 108 -2.37 5.46 -13.67
N LEU A 109 -2.46 6.77 -13.46
CA LEU A 109 -3.72 7.46 -13.16
C LEU A 109 -4.71 7.39 -14.35
N THR A 110 -4.22 7.38 -15.58
CA THR A 110 -5.07 7.18 -16.77
C THR A 110 -5.72 5.79 -16.75
N THR A 111 -4.97 4.75 -16.38
CA THR A 111 -5.52 3.39 -16.19
C THR A 111 -6.62 3.39 -15.14
N LEU A 112 -6.38 3.99 -13.97
CA LEU A 112 -7.38 4.07 -12.90
C LEU A 112 -8.63 4.85 -13.35
N ASN A 113 -8.45 5.98 -14.02
CA ASN A 113 -9.56 6.78 -14.56
C ASN A 113 -10.42 5.99 -15.56
N HIS A 114 -9.82 5.17 -16.41
CA HIS A 114 -10.57 4.27 -17.29
C HIS A 114 -11.34 3.20 -16.52
N CYS A 115 -10.72 2.57 -15.51
CA CYS A 115 -11.36 1.54 -14.70
C CYS A 115 -12.53 2.10 -13.87
N LEU A 116 -12.41 3.34 -13.39
CA LEU A 116 -13.39 4.00 -12.51
C LEU A 116 -14.46 4.79 -13.27
N LYS A 117 -14.35 4.95 -14.61
CA LYS A 117 -15.24 5.80 -15.41
C LYS A 117 -16.74 5.61 -15.12
N ASN A 118 -17.17 4.38 -14.85
CA ASN A 118 -18.55 4.03 -14.52
C ASN A 118 -18.64 3.15 -13.26
N LYS A 119 -17.65 3.24 -12.36
CA LYS A 119 -17.61 2.45 -11.12
C LYS A 119 -17.36 3.37 -9.94
N ILE A 120 -17.96 3.03 -8.81
CA ILE A 120 -17.71 3.71 -7.54
C ILE A 120 -16.46 3.13 -6.86
N TYR A 121 -16.26 1.82 -6.98
CA TYR A 121 -15.15 1.06 -6.40
C TYR A 121 -14.41 0.28 -7.48
N LEU A 122 -13.12 -0.02 -7.25
CA LEU A 122 -12.30 -0.79 -8.19
C LEU A 122 -12.83 -2.23 -8.36
N VAL A 123 -13.30 -2.84 -7.27
CA VAL A 123 -13.78 -4.23 -7.23
C VAL A 123 -15.10 -4.31 -6.47
N GLY A 124 -16.08 -5.00 -7.04
CA GLY A 124 -17.37 -5.24 -6.39
C GLY A 124 -18.26 -4.00 -6.30
N ASP A 125 -19.06 -3.94 -5.24
CA ASP A 125 -20.13 -2.97 -5.00
C ASP A 125 -19.97 -2.20 -3.67
N GLN A 126 -18.83 -2.36 -3.00
CA GLN A 126 -18.46 -1.67 -1.76
C GLN A 126 -16.96 -1.37 -1.73
N ILE A 127 -16.52 -0.58 -0.75
CA ILE A 127 -15.09 -0.34 -0.54
C ILE A 127 -14.34 -1.65 -0.27
N THR A 128 -13.20 -1.82 -0.93
CA THR A 128 -12.29 -2.95 -0.74
C THR A 128 -10.88 -2.45 -0.44
N LEU A 129 -9.98 -3.37 -0.13
CA LEU A 129 -8.58 -3.00 0.09
C LEU A 129 -7.93 -2.37 -1.15
N ALA A 130 -8.40 -2.71 -2.36
CA ALA A 130 -7.94 -2.10 -3.61
C ALA A 130 -8.19 -0.59 -3.66
N ASP A 131 -9.21 -0.08 -2.96
CA ASP A 131 -9.56 1.34 -2.93
C ASP A 131 -8.80 2.13 -1.85
N ILE A 132 -8.07 1.45 -0.96
CA ILE A 132 -7.35 2.05 0.18
C ILE A 132 -5.86 2.21 -0.13
N THR A 133 -5.28 1.28 -0.90
CA THR A 133 -3.83 1.09 -1.04
C THR A 133 -3.25 1.57 -2.36
#